data_AF-A0A7K9GNZ4-F1
#
_entry.id   AF-A0A7K9GNZ4-F1
#
_cell.length_a   1.000
_cell.length_b   1.000
_cell.length_c   1.000
_cell.angle_alpha   90.00
_cell.angle_beta   90.00
_cell.angle_gamma   90.00
#
_symmetry.space_group_name_H-M   'P 1'
#
loop_
_entity.id
_entity.type
_entity.pdbx_description
1 polymer ?
#
loop_
_entity_poly.entity_id
_entity_poly.type
_entity_poly.pdbx_seq_one_letter_code
_entity_poly.pdbx_strand_id
1 'polypeptide(L)'
;MDFQHRPGGKTGSGGVASASESNRDRRERLRQLALETIDINKDPYFMKNHLGSYECKLCLTLHNNEGSYLAHTQGKKHQTNLARRAAKEAKEAPAQPAPEKVKVEVKKFVKIGRPGYKVTKQRDPETGQQSLLFQVRAGFKLSSGFSR
;
A
#
# COMPACT_ATOMS: atom_id res chain seq x y z
N MET A 1 -17.34 2.43 -58.80
CA MET A 1 -16.91 3.24 -57.63
C MET A 1 -16.53 2.25 -56.54
N ASP A 2 -15.31 2.34 -56.02
CA ASP A 2 -14.74 1.41 -55.04
C ASP A 2 -15.21 1.76 -53.62
N PHE A 3 -15.83 0.79 -52.92
CA PHE A 3 -16.48 0.99 -51.62
C PHE A 3 -15.64 0.45 -50.43
N GLN A 4 -14.44 -0.06 -50.67
CA GLN A 4 -13.69 -0.86 -49.68
C GLN A 4 -12.94 -0.04 -48.61
N HIS A 5 -12.79 1.28 -48.78
CA HIS A 5 -11.98 2.11 -47.88
C HIS A 5 -12.70 3.34 -47.30
N ARG A 6 -14.02 3.24 -47.06
CA ARG A 6 -14.78 4.29 -46.36
C ARG A 6 -14.68 4.03 -44.84
N PRO A 7 -14.04 4.89 -44.03
CA PRO A 7 -14.16 4.82 -42.57
C PRO A 7 -15.58 5.26 -42.16
N GLY A 8 -16.54 4.36 -42.36
CA GLY A 8 -17.93 4.52 -41.98
C GLY A 8 -18.26 3.47 -40.93
N GLY A 9 -18.51 3.91 -39.70
CA GLY A 9 -19.10 3.06 -38.67
C GLY A 9 -20.37 2.40 -39.20
N LYS A 10 -20.57 1.11 -38.89
CA LYS A 10 -21.72 0.35 -39.36
C LYS A 10 -22.99 1.04 -38.88
N THR A 11 -23.96 1.23 -39.78
CA THR A 11 -25.26 1.80 -39.42
C THR A 11 -25.90 0.91 -38.34
N GLY A 12 -26.03 1.42 -37.13
CA GLY A 12 -26.49 0.69 -35.95
C GLY A 12 -25.41 0.22 -34.95
N SER A 13 -24.12 0.45 -35.19
CA SER A 13 -23.06 0.00 -34.25
C SER A 13 -22.89 0.84 -32.99
N GLY A 14 -23.63 1.95 -32.84
CA GLY A 14 -23.28 3.00 -31.88
C GLY A 14 -21.93 3.63 -32.25
N GLY A 15 -21.83 4.95 -32.21
CA GLY A 15 -20.53 5.60 -32.43
C GLY A 15 -19.50 5.15 -31.39
N VAL A 16 -18.21 5.25 -31.72
CA VAL A 16 -17.16 5.12 -30.70
C VAL A 16 -17.38 6.25 -29.69
N ALA A 17 -17.61 5.91 -28.43
CA ALA A 17 -17.87 6.90 -27.38
C ALA A 17 -16.78 7.97 -27.37
N SER A 18 -17.19 9.23 -27.29
CA SER A 18 -16.23 10.33 -27.26
C SER A 18 -15.30 10.21 -26.05
N ALA A 19 -14.12 10.84 -26.11
CA ALA A 19 -13.16 10.81 -25.00
C ALA A 19 -13.75 11.39 -23.69
N SER A 20 -14.72 12.29 -23.78
CA SER A 20 -15.42 12.83 -22.61
C SER A 20 -16.40 11.82 -22.00
N GLU A 21 -17.12 11.06 -22.81
CA GLU A 21 -18.05 10.01 -22.35
C GLU A 21 -17.32 8.84 -21.70
N SER A 22 -16.24 8.35 -22.33
CA SER A 22 -15.41 7.28 -21.75
C SER A 22 -14.74 7.68 -20.43
N ASN A 23 -14.33 8.94 -20.29
CA ASN A 23 -13.79 9.45 -19.03
C ASN A 23 -14.85 9.59 -17.93
N ARG A 24 -16.10 9.91 -18.28
CA ARG A 24 -17.23 9.94 -17.34
C ARG A 24 -17.54 8.53 -16.83
N ASP A 25 -17.70 7.57 -17.73
CA ASP A 25 -17.96 6.16 -17.41
C ASP A 25 -16.86 5.59 -16.51
N ARG A 26 -15.59 5.80 -16.87
CA ARG A 26 -14.45 5.37 -16.04
C ARG A 26 -14.51 5.96 -14.63
N ARG A 27 -14.84 7.25 -14.50
CA ARG A 27 -14.92 7.91 -13.18
C ARG A 27 -16.06 7.36 -12.34
N GLU A 28 -17.21 7.13 -12.95
CA GLU A 28 -18.38 6.57 -12.28
C GLU A 28 -18.12 5.12 -11.82
N ARG A 29 -17.51 4.31 -12.68
CA ARG A 29 -17.12 2.94 -12.35
C ARG A 29 -16.11 2.88 -11.20
N LEU A 30 -15.08 3.73 -11.21
CA LEU A 30 -14.11 3.81 -10.10
C LEU A 30 -14.78 4.20 -8.78
N ARG A 31 -15.78 5.08 -8.84
CA ARG A 31 -16.57 5.46 -7.67
C ARG A 31 -17.39 4.28 -7.13
N GLN A 32 -18.02 3.50 -8.00
CA GLN A 32 -18.78 2.31 -7.60
C GLN A 32 -17.87 1.26 -6.95
N LEU A 33 -16.70 0.97 -7.53
CA LEU A 33 -15.72 0.05 -6.95
C LEU A 33 -15.23 0.51 -5.57
N ALA A 34 -15.05 1.81 -5.37
CA ALA A 34 -14.66 2.36 -4.08
C ALA A 34 -15.77 2.23 -3.01
N LEU A 35 -17.04 2.34 -3.41
CA LEU A 35 -18.19 2.15 -2.51
C LEU A 35 -18.39 0.69 -2.12
N GLU A 36 -18.13 -0.24 -3.05
CA GLU A 36 -18.24 -1.68 -2.78
C GLU A 36 -17.17 -2.18 -1.80
N THR A 37 -15.97 -1.58 -1.84
CA THR A 37 -14.83 -2.01 -1.02
C THR A 37 -14.81 -1.39 0.38
N ILE A 38 -15.45 -0.24 0.58
CA ILE A 38 -15.41 0.50 1.85
C ILE A 38 -16.84 0.72 2.36
N ASP A 39 -17.18 0.01 3.44
CA ASP A 39 -18.42 0.27 4.18
C ASP A 39 -18.29 1.55 5.00
N ILE A 40 -18.92 2.62 4.51
CA ILE A 40 -18.87 3.97 5.08
C ILE A 40 -19.47 3.99 6.51
N ASN A 41 -20.39 3.09 6.82
CA ASN A 41 -21.06 3.05 8.13
C ASN A 41 -20.14 2.54 9.25
N LYS A 42 -19.01 1.90 8.91
CA LYS A 42 -18.02 1.42 9.89
C LYS A 42 -17.07 2.52 10.36
N ASP A 43 -17.05 3.67 9.71
CA ASP A 43 -16.22 4.79 10.11
C ASP A 43 -16.82 5.48 11.36
N PRO A 44 -16.12 5.51 12.51
CA PRO A 44 -16.63 6.09 13.75
C PRO A 44 -16.89 7.61 13.67
N TYR A 45 -16.32 8.30 12.67
CA TYR A 45 -16.48 9.75 12.50
C TYR A 45 -17.53 10.12 11.45
N PHE A 46 -18.16 9.14 10.80
CA PHE A 46 -19.19 9.36 9.81
C PHE A 46 -20.53 9.74 10.46
N MET A 47 -21.23 10.71 9.87
CA MET A 47 -22.62 11.04 10.20
C MET A 47 -23.40 11.41 8.95
N LYS A 48 -24.67 11.03 8.92
CA LYS A 48 -25.63 11.53 7.94
C LYS A 48 -26.57 12.52 8.63
N ASN A 49 -26.68 13.71 8.04
CA ASN A 49 -27.62 14.72 8.52
C ASN A 49 -29.05 14.39 8.14
N HIS A 50 -29.98 14.97 8.89
CA HIS A 50 -31.41 14.95 8.60
C HIS A 50 -31.77 15.57 7.22
N LEU A 51 -30.88 16.39 6.66
CA LEU A 51 -30.99 16.99 5.32
C LEU A 51 -30.40 16.11 4.20
N GLY A 52 -29.86 14.93 4.53
CA GLY A 52 -29.25 14.01 3.56
C GLY A 52 -27.79 14.30 3.22
N SER A 53 -27.19 15.37 3.76
CA SER A 53 -25.75 15.65 3.64
C SER A 53 -24.91 14.71 4.52
N TYR A 54 -23.66 14.50 4.11
CA TYR A 54 -22.70 13.66 4.83
C TYR A 54 -21.71 14.52 5.60
N GLU A 55 -21.44 14.19 6.86
CA GLU A 55 -20.54 14.95 7.70
C GLU A 55 -19.38 14.10 8.22
N CYS A 56 -18.22 14.74 8.34
CA CYS A 56 -17.07 14.22 9.05
C CYS A 56 -16.97 14.87 10.44
N LYS A 57 -17.33 14.14 11.51
CA LYS A 57 -17.28 14.67 12.89
C LYS A 57 -15.87 15.04 13.34
N LEU A 58 -14.85 14.40 12.77
CA LEU A 58 -13.46 14.68 13.11
C LEU A 58 -12.99 16.04 12.57
N CYS A 59 -13.41 16.38 11.35
CA CYS A 59 -12.96 17.58 10.65
C CYS A 59 -14.00 18.70 10.61
N LEU A 60 -15.24 18.43 11.04
CA LEU A 60 -16.39 19.35 10.95
C LEU A 60 -16.62 19.83 9.52
N THR A 61 -16.50 18.91 8.55
CA THR A 61 -16.70 19.21 7.12
C THR A 61 -17.97 18.55 6.61
N LEU A 62 -18.71 19.30 5.80
CA LEU A 62 -19.91 18.86 5.10
C LEU A 62 -19.55 18.38 3.69
N HIS A 63 -20.15 17.27 3.27
CA HIS A 63 -19.96 16.65 1.97
C HIS A 63 -21.32 16.40 1.32
N ASN A 64 -21.47 16.81 0.07
CA ASN A 64 -22.72 16.68 -0.68
C ASN A 64 -22.97 15.25 -1.17
N ASN A 65 -21.92 14.42 -1.22
CA ASN A 65 -22.00 13.07 -1.73
C ASN A 65 -21.02 12.12 -0.99
N GLU A 66 -21.36 10.84 -0.96
CA GLU A 66 -20.57 9.78 -0.30
C GLU A 66 -19.15 9.68 -0.86
N GLY A 67 -19.00 9.87 -2.18
CA GLY A 67 -17.69 9.87 -2.83
C GLY A 67 -16.78 11.01 -2.35
N SER A 68 -17.33 12.20 -2.09
CA SER A 68 -16.57 13.33 -1.53
C SER A 68 -16.16 13.07 -0.10
N TYR A 69 -17.01 12.40 0.69
CA TYR A 69 -16.65 11.95 2.04
C TYR A 69 -15.52 10.92 2.00
N LEU A 70 -15.61 9.89 1.13
CA LEU A 70 -14.56 8.89 0.96
C LEU A 70 -13.22 9.48 0.50
N ALA A 71 -13.25 10.44 -0.42
CA ALA A 71 -12.03 11.15 -0.85
C ALA A 71 -11.46 12.02 0.29
N HIS A 72 -12.32 12.55 1.17
CA HIS A 72 -11.90 13.35 2.31
C HIS A 72 -11.18 12.53 3.38
N THR A 73 -11.63 11.31 3.70
CA THR A 73 -11.00 10.45 4.72
C THR A 73 -9.57 10.05 4.32
N GLN A 74 -9.31 9.91 3.03
CA GLN A 74 -7.98 9.67 2.47
C GLN A 74 -7.12 10.94 2.39
N GLY A 75 -7.69 12.11 2.65
CA GLY A 75 -7.01 13.40 2.58
C GLY A 75 -6.05 13.65 3.75
N LYS A 76 -4.95 14.38 3.49
CA LYS A 76 -3.93 14.70 4.49
C LYS A 76 -4.49 15.41 5.73
N LYS A 77 -5.44 16.35 5.54
CA LYS A 77 -6.06 17.10 6.65
C LYS A 77 -6.78 16.17 7.63
N HIS A 78 -7.54 15.21 7.11
CA HIS A 78 -8.24 14.22 7.92
C HIS A 78 -7.25 13.36 8.73
N GLN A 79 -6.21 12.85 8.06
CA GLN A 79 -5.15 12.07 8.69
C GLN A 79 -4.38 12.85 9.77
N THR A 80 -4.10 14.14 9.54
CA THR A 80 -3.45 14.98 10.56
C THR A 80 -4.34 15.24 11.77
N ASN A 81 -5.65 15.36 11.58
CA ASN A 81 -6.60 15.54 12.68
C ASN A 81 -6.76 14.26 13.49
N LEU A 82 -6.72 13.08 12.86
CA LEU A 82 -6.68 11.79 13.55
C LEU A 82 -5.46 11.70 14.46
N ALA A 83 -4.27 11.99 13.91
CA ALA A 83 -3.02 11.97 14.68
C ALA A 83 -3.05 12.97 15.85
N ARG A 84 -3.62 14.17 15.64
CA ARG A 84 -3.75 15.18 16.69
C ARG A 84 -4.72 14.73 17.79
N ARG A 85 -5.85 14.10 17.43
CA ARG A 85 -6.81 13.56 18.38
C ARG A 85 -6.20 12.42 19.20
N ALA A 86 -5.54 11.46 18.56
CA ALA A 86 -4.82 10.39 19.23
C ALA A 86 -3.75 10.91 20.20
N ALA A 87 -3.01 11.97 19.81
CA ALA A 87 -2.03 12.60 20.68
C ALA A 87 -2.66 13.35 21.87
N LYS A 88 -3.87 13.90 21.72
CA LYS A 88 -4.61 14.54 22.81
C LYS A 88 -5.17 13.51 23.77
N GLU A 89 -5.81 12.46 23.26
CA GLU A 89 -6.32 11.34 24.04
C GLU A 89 -5.20 10.63 24.81
N ALA A 90 -4.00 10.47 24.21
CA ALA A 90 -2.84 9.93 24.91
C ALA A 90 -2.31 10.83 26.05
N LYS A 91 -2.61 12.14 26.03
CA LYS A 91 -2.23 13.10 27.08
C LYS A 91 -3.30 13.24 28.16
N GLU A 92 -4.57 13.16 27.79
CA GLU A 92 -5.73 13.25 28.70
C GLU A 92 -6.10 11.90 29.31
N ALA A 93 -5.59 10.77 28.78
CA ALA A 93 -5.75 9.47 29.42
C ALA A 93 -5.25 9.58 30.88
N PRO A 94 -6.10 9.29 31.87
CA PRO A 94 -5.66 9.29 33.27
C PRO A 94 -4.47 8.36 33.39
N ALA A 95 -3.52 8.70 34.27
CA ALA A 95 -2.41 7.84 34.66
C ALA A 95 -2.95 6.58 35.36
N GLN A 96 -3.66 5.73 34.62
CA GLN A 96 -3.75 4.32 34.90
C GLN A 96 -2.30 3.82 34.88
N PRO A 97 -1.84 3.07 35.89
CA PRO A 97 -0.55 2.41 35.81
C PRO A 97 -0.55 1.63 34.49
N ALA A 98 0.34 2.04 33.59
CA ALA A 98 0.27 1.63 32.19
C ALA A 98 0.09 0.11 32.11
N PRO A 99 -0.92 -0.42 31.42
CA PRO A 99 -0.87 -1.82 31.03
C PRO A 99 0.43 -1.96 30.24
N GLU A 100 1.30 -2.80 30.78
CA GLU A 100 2.62 -3.08 30.25
C GLU A 100 2.48 -3.24 28.75
N LYS A 101 3.00 -2.27 27.98
CA LYS A 101 2.98 -2.32 26.53
C LYS A 101 3.58 -3.67 26.21
N VAL A 102 2.77 -4.62 25.73
CA VAL A 102 3.25 -5.89 25.22
C VAL A 102 4.16 -5.47 24.09
N LYS A 103 5.46 -5.39 24.41
CA LYS A 103 6.52 -5.16 23.45
C LYS A 103 6.34 -6.33 22.53
N VAL A 104 5.76 -6.08 21.36
CA VAL A 104 5.76 -7.05 20.28
C VAL A 104 7.23 -7.30 20.05
N GLU A 105 7.73 -8.40 20.59
CA GLU A 105 9.11 -8.80 20.43
C GLU A 105 9.27 -9.04 18.95
N VAL A 106 9.87 -8.05 18.28
CA VAL A 106 10.27 -8.18 16.89
C VAL A 106 11.22 -9.36 16.89
N LYS A 107 10.74 -10.52 16.43
CA LYS A 107 11.53 -11.74 16.29
C LYS A 107 12.79 -11.36 15.54
N LYS A 108 13.91 -11.33 16.25
CA LYS A 108 15.22 -11.03 15.67
C LYS A 108 15.60 -12.23 14.81
N PHE A 109 15.28 -12.15 13.53
CA PHE A 109 15.77 -13.11 12.55
C PHE A 109 17.29 -13.11 12.59
N VAL A 110 17.89 -14.28 12.81
CA VAL A 110 19.34 -14.46 12.70
C VAL A 110 19.68 -14.27 11.23
N LYS A 111 20.28 -13.14 10.90
CA LYS A 111 20.84 -12.92 9.56
C LYS A 111 21.93 -13.98 9.37
N ILE A 112 21.77 -14.83 8.36
CA ILE A 112 22.62 -15.99 8.03
C ILE A 112 24.12 -15.62 7.83
N GLY A 113 24.43 -14.32 7.78
CA GLY A 113 25.78 -13.80 7.60
C GLY A 113 26.23 -13.90 6.14
N ARG A 114 27.27 -13.14 5.77
CA ARG A 114 27.96 -13.31 4.50
C ARG A 114 29.03 -14.39 4.69
N PRO A 115 29.00 -15.51 3.95
CA PRO A 115 30.00 -16.55 4.10
C PRO A 115 31.39 -15.98 3.77
N GLY A 116 32.36 -16.22 4.65
CA GLY A 116 33.72 -15.76 4.44
C GLY A 116 34.33 -16.47 3.23
N TYR A 117 34.90 -15.72 2.30
CA TYR A 117 35.64 -16.26 1.17
C TYR A 117 37.08 -15.73 1.18
N LYS A 118 38.03 -16.58 0.78
CA LYS A 118 39.44 -16.22 0.57
C LYS A 118 39.74 -16.36 -0.91
N VAL A 119 40.27 -15.29 -1.52
CA VAL A 119 40.66 -15.29 -2.93
C VAL A 119 42.18 -15.32 -3.01
N THR A 120 42.73 -16.27 -3.76
CA THR A 120 44.17 -16.34 -4.04
C THR A 120 44.40 -16.28 -5.54
N LYS A 121 45.26 -15.34 -5.96
CA LYS A 121 45.73 -15.26 -7.34
C LYS A 121 46.79 -16.33 -7.55
N GLN A 122 46.63 -17.14 -8.58
CA GLN A 122 47.58 -18.19 -8.93
C GLN A 122 48.00 -18.02 -10.38
N ARG A 123 49.19 -18.49 -10.70
CA ARG A 123 49.72 -18.53 -12.07
C ARG A 123 50.20 -19.95 -12.30
N ASP A 124 49.66 -20.58 -13.32
CA ASP A 124 50.04 -21.93 -13.70
C ASP A 124 51.47 -21.89 -14.28
N PRO A 125 52.43 -22.63 -13.70
CA PRO A 125 53.83 -22.59 -14.11
C PRO A 125 54.08 -23.18 -15.51
N GLU A 126 53.22 -24.07 -16.01
CA GLU A 126 53.44 -24.73 -17.31
C GLU A 126 52.81 -23.94 -18.47
N THR A 127 51.62 -23.37 -18.26
CA THR A 127 50.88 -22.65 -19.30
C THR A 127 51.00 -21.13 -19.19
N GLY A 128 51.56 -20.61 -18.09
CA GLY A 128 51.74 -19.19 -17.81
C GLY A 128 50.45 -18.42 -17.54
N GLN A 129 49.29 -19.09 -17.59
CA GLN A 129 47.97 -18.50 -17.47
C GLN A 129 47.70 -18.07 -16.02
N GLN A 130 47.01 -16.93 -15.88
CA GLN A 130 46.61 -16.41 -14.58
C GLN A 130 45.23 -16.95 -14.21
N SER A 131 45.10 -17.49 -13.00
CA SER A 131 43.84 -18.00 -12.46
C SER A 131 43.54 -17.39 -11.09
N LEU A 132 42.24 -17.37 -10.74
CA LEU A 132 41.76 -16.93 -9.43
C LEU A 132 41.11 -18.12 -8.74
N LEU A 133 41.66 -18.52 -7.60
CA LEU A 133 41.08 -19.56 -6.76
C LEU A 133 40.24 -18.92 -5.67
N PHE A 134 38.94 -19.29 -5.64
CA PHE A 134 37.99 -18.86 -4.62
C PHE A 134 37.77 -19.99 -3.62
N GLN A 135 38.18 -19.79 -2.37
CA GLN A 135 37.90 -20.72 -1.28
C GLN A 135 36.79 -20.14 -0.41
N VAL A 136 35.57 -20.64 -0.58
CA VAL A 136 34.40 -20.22 0.20
C VAL A 136 34.24 -21.14 1.40
N ARG A 137 34.35 -20.60 2.62
CA ARG A 137 33.99 -21.34 3.84
C ARG A 137 32.51 -21.12 4.13
N ALA A 138 31.67 -22.04 3.66
CA ALA A 138 30.26 -22.07 4.00
C ALA A 138 30.07 -22.61 5.43
N GLY A 139 30.24 -21.75 6.43
CA GLY A 139 29.85 -22.07 7.80
C GLY A 139 28.34 -21.99 7.93
N PHE A 140 27.63 -23.10 7.78
CA PHE A 140 26.23 -23.20 8.21
C PHE A 140 26.23 -23.14 9.74
N LYS A 141 25.95 -21.95 10.30
CA LYS A 141 25.72 -21.81 11.74
C LYS A 141 24.32 -22.36 12.02
N LEU A 142 24.19 -23.69 12.03
CA LEU A 142 23.01 -24.34 12.61
C LEU A 142 22.93 -23.85 14.06
N SER A 143 21.85 -23.14 14.38
CA SER A 143 21.54 -22.77 15.75
C SER A 143 21.49 -24.05 16.57
N SER A 144 22.50 -24.27 17.39
CA SER A 144 22.61 -25.36 18.34
C SER A 144 21.40 -25.34 19.27
N GLY A 145 20.46 -26.26 19.04
CA GLY A 145 19.24 -26.45 19.82
C GLY A 145 18.78 -27.90 19.86
N PHE A 146 19.71 -28.85 19.75
CA PHE A 146 19.44 -30.27 20.00
C PHE A 146 20.35 -30.72 21.14
N SER A 147 19.83 -30.63 22.36
CA SER A 147 20.33 -31.45 23.47
C SER A 147 19.97 -32.91 23.18
N ARG A 148 20.79 -33.82 23.68
CA ARG A 148 20.63 -35.28 23.59
C ARG A 148 19.25 -35.75 24.05
#